data_AF-Q4BWR9-F1
#
_entry.id   AF-Q4BWR9-F1
#
_cell.length_a   1.000
_cell.length_b   1.000
_cell.length_c   1.000
_cell.angle_alpha   90.00
_cell.angle_beta   90.00
_cell.angle_gamma   90.00
#
_symmetry.space_group_name_H-M   'P 1'
#
loop_
_entity.id
_entity.type
_entity.pdbx_description
1 polymer ?
#
loop_
_entity_poly.entity_id
_entity_poly.type
_entity_poly.pdbx_seq_one_letter_code
_entity_poly.pdbx_strand_id
1 'polypeptide(L)'
;MRKTLLLSKKHQKWLGVFLLSLSVSWGVMHFNFSQLEGWSIKSAYGQNLRPEQAAEMVYERLPELPKENNYISDETGEINPSHTLIGRFIRYHKDFKRRSPQHPLDWKVTLADYLGVNQSIRESNYPGSTLKSNPLTKDIEVIRQLSRRQRQQLVDLLVEIYNPQPQTTTNQGIPTETEGTSSPESTSGTPGLSWPGDAQLLAP
;
A
#
# COMPACT_ATOMS: atom_id res chain seq x y z
N MET A 1 -42.58 29.74 61.63
CA MET A 1 -41.32 29.09 62.06
C MET A 1 -40.52 28.71 60.81
N ARG A 2 -39.27 29.18 60.73
CA ARG A 2 -38.34 28.88 59.62
C ARG A 2 -37.88 27.43 59.70
N LYS A 3 -37.75 26.76 58.55
CA LYS A 3 -36.67 25.81 58.22
C LYS A 3 -36.72 25.49 56.72
N THR A 4 -35.71 25.96 56.01
CA THR A 4 -35.27 25.48 54.70
C THR A 4 -34.34 24.28 54.89
N LEU A 5 -34.34 23.30 53.98
CA LEU A 5 -33.17 22.47 53.61
C LEU A 5 -33.46 21.58 52.38
N LEU A 6 -33.07 22.12 51.23
CA LEU A 6 -32.30 21.58 50.09
C LEU A 6 -32.41 20.11 49.61
N LEU A 7 -32.66 20.03 48.29
CA LEU A 7 -32.07 19.21 47.22
C LEU A 7 -32.10 17.66 47.26
N SER A 8 -32.75 17.10 46.24
CA SER A 8 -32.14 16.07 45.38
C SER A 8 -32.81 16.07 43.99
N LYS A 9 -32.01 16.27 42.95
CA LYS A 9 -32.42 16.35 41.54
C LYS A 9 -31.88 15.13 40.80
N LYS A 10 -32.74 14.15 40.52
CA LYS A 10 -32.52 13.12 39.47
C LYS A 10 -33.86 12.77 38.82
N HIS A 11 -34.21 13.51 37.76
CA HIS A 11 -35.22 13.11 36.78
C HIS A 11 -34.57 12.05 35.87
N GLN A 12 -35.01 10.80 35.83
CA GLN A 12 -36.29 10.28 35.33
C GLN A 12 -36.39 10.30 33.79
N LYS A 13 -36.05 9.13 33.23
CA LYS A 13 -36.67 8.41 32.10
C LYS A 13 -36.83 9.16 30.77
N TRP A 14 -36.31 8.57 29.69
CA TRP A 14 -37.12 8.33 28.49
C TRP A 14 -36.66 7.06 27.76
N LEU A 15 -37.61 6.14 27.64
CA LEU A 15 -37.60 4.95 26.82
C LEU A 15 -37.97 5.41 25.40
N GLY A 16 -37.12 5.18 24.40
CA GLY A 16 -37.39 5.54 23.01
C GLY A 16 -36.82 4.50 22.08
N VAL A 17 -37.67 3.57 21.67
CA VAL A 17 -37.43 2.56 20.63
C VAL A 17 -37.15 3.28 19.31
N PHE A 18 -35.98 3.05 18.71
CA PHE A 18 -35.71 3.38 17.31
C PHE A 18 -35.63 2.10 16.49
N LEU A 19 -36.75 1.74 15.86
CA LEU A 19 -36.75 0.92 14.66
C LEU A 19 -37.02 1.86 13.49
N LEU A 20 -36.02 2.10 12.65
CA LEU A 20 -36.26 2.30 11.23
C LEU A 20 -35.02 1.91 10.44
N SER A 21 -35.16 0.81 9.70
CA SER A 21 -34.33 0.40 8.59
C SER A 21 -34.25 1.51 7.53
N LEU A 22 -33.05 1.82 7.05
CA LEU A 22 -32.90 2.40 5.72
C LEU A 22 -31.80 1.64 4.97
N SER A 23 -32.26 0.90 3.96
CA SER A 23 -31.46 0.20 2.96
C SER A 23 -30.36 1.10 2.40
N VAL A 24 -29.11 0.63 2.45
CA VAL A 24 -28.06 1.12 1.56
C VAL A 24 -27.88 0.07 0.47
N SER A 25 -28.41 0.40 -0.70
CA SER A 25 -28.30 -0.39 -1.93
C SER A 25 -26.84 -0.67 -2.29
N TRP A 26 -26.54 -1.94 -2.57
CA TRP A 26 -25.33 -2.36 -3.28
C TRP A 26 -25.33 -1.77 -4.70
N GLY A 27 -24.67 -0.63 -4.88
CA GLY A 27 -24.22 -0.18 -6.18
C GLY A 27 -22.81 -0.70 -6.42
N VAL A 28 -22.66 -1.78 -7.18
CA VAL A 28 -21.37 -2.18 -7.75
C VAL A 28 -21.00 -1.13 -8.80
N MET A 29 -20.27 -0.08 -8.40
CA MET A 29 -19.61 0.81 -9.34
C MET A 29 -18.42 0.07 -9.96
N HIS A 30 -18.53 -0.26 -11.24
CA HIS A 30 -17.36 -0.48 -12.09
C HIS A 30 -16.67 0.87 -12.30
N PHE A 31 -15.67 1.18 -11.47
CA PHE A 31 -14.76 2.29 -11.76
C PHE A 31 -13.84 1.90 -12.91
N ASN A 32 -14.06 2.50 -14.08
CA ASN A 32 -13.13 2.48 -15.20
C ASN A 32 -11.97 3.44 -14.87
N PHE A 33 -10.77 2.88 -14.77
CA PHE A 33 -9.54 3.49 -14.23
C PHE A 33 -8.77 4.38 -15.23
N SER A 34 -9.41 4.91 -16.27
CA SER A 34 -8.69 5.51 -17.41
C SER A 34 -8.80 7.04 -17.52
N GLN A 35 -8.90 7.79 -16.41
CA GLN A 35 -8.80 9.27 -16.43
C GLN A 35 -8.30 9.88 -15.10
N LEU A 36 -7.03 9.66 -14.76
CA LEU A 36 -6.31 10.57 -13.86
C LEU A 36 -5.00 10.97 -14.53
N GLU A 37 -5.09 11.94 -15.44
CA GLU A 37 -3.93 12.67 -15.94
C GLU A 37 -3.43 13.63 -14.86
N GLY A 38 -2.14 13.58 -14.50
CA GLY A 38 -1.52 14.71 -13.80
C GLY A 38 -0.38 14.46 -12.82
N TRP A 39 0.09 13.24 -12.55
CA TRP A 39 1.23 13.04 -11.63
C TRP A 39 2.38 12.31 -12.33
N SER A 40 3.20 13.06 -13.05
CA SER A 40 4.46 12.55 -13.60
C SER A 40 5.49 12.48 -12.47
N ILE A 41 5.50 11.40 -11.70
CA ILE A 41 6.61 11.10 -10.78
C ILE A 41 7.74 10.49 -11.60
N LYS A 42 8.58 11.34 -12.20
CA LYS A 42 9.89 10.88 -12.69
C LYS A 42 10.81 10.59 -11.50
N SER A 43 11.66 9.58 -11.68
CA SER A 43 12.99 9.43 -11.05
C SER A 43 13.08 8.58 -9.77
N ALA A 44 14.33 8.20 -9.46
CA ALA A 44 14.86 7.33 -8.40
C ALA A 44 14.39 7.62 -6.95
N TYR A 45 13.42 8.52 -6.75
CA TYR A 45 12.73 8.84 -5.51
C TYR A 45 11.93 7.66 -4.94
N GLY A 46 11.46 6.72 -5.78
CA GLY A 46 10.71 5.56 -5.31
C GLY A 46 11.45 4.78 -4.21
N GLN A 47 12.77 4.61 -4.32
CA GLN A 47 13.56 3.86 -3.33
C GLN A 47 13.58 4.53 -1.94
N ASN A 48 13.62 5.85 -1.91
CA ASN A 48 13.74 6.65 -0.68
C ASN A 48 12.38 7.17 -0.17
N LEU A 49 11.27 6.77 -0.78
CA LEU A 49 9.95 7.21 -0.33
C LEU A 49 9.66 6.70 1.08
N ARG A 50 9.33 7.64 1.98
CA ARG A 50 9.04 7.35 3.38
C ARG A 50 7.76 6.54 3.51
N PRO A 51 7.66 5.60 4.48
CA PRO A 51 6.45 4.81 4.69
C PRO A 51 5.19 5.66 4.88
N GLU A 52 5.29 6.81 5.55
CA GLU A 52 4.15 7.69 5.79
C GLU A 52 3.61 8.30 4.50
N GLN A 53 4.49 8.76 3.61
CA GLN A 53 4.12 9.37 2.32
C GLN A 53 3.53 8.31 1.37
N ALA A 54 4.15 7.13 1.31
CA ALA A 54 3.62 6.03 0.52
C ALA A 54 2.24 5.59 1.02
N ALA A 55 2.04 5.54 2.35
CA ALA A 55 0.75 5.20 2.92
C ALA A 55 -0.33 6.24 2.57
N GLU A 56 0.00 7.53 2.58
CA GLU A 56 -0.91 8.60 2.14
C GLU A 56 -1.36 8.37 0.68
N MET A 57 -0.43 8.13 -0.24
CA MET A 57 -0.73 7.80 -1.64
C MET A 57 -1.60 6.54 -1.79
N VAL A 58 -1.42 5.56 -0.90
CA VAL A 58 -2.28 4.36 -0.87
C VAL A 58 -3.70 4.71 -0.44
N TYR A 59 -3.89 5.47 0.63
CA TYR A 59 -5.24 5.84 1.09
C TYR A 59 -5.95 6.80 0.15
N GLU A 60 -5.23 7.59 -0.65
CA GLU A 60 -5.83 8.40 -1.72
C GLU A 60 -6.47 7.52 -2.80
N ARG A 61 -5.83 6.39 -3.15
CA ARG A 61 -6.28 5.49 -4.22
C ARG A 61 -7.16 4.33 -3.74
N LEU A 62 -7.01 3.91 -2.49
CA LEU A 62 -7.78 2.86 -1.81
C LEU A 62 -8.40 3.40 -0.51
N PRO A 63 -9.35 4.36 -0.61
CA PRO A 63 -9.90 5.07 0.55
C PRO A 63 -10.72 4.17 1.48
N GLU A 64 -11.13 2.99 1.04
CA GLU A 64 -11.87 2.01 1.82
C GLU A 64 -10.99 1.23 2.82
N LEU A 65 -9.66 1.31 2.71
CA LEU A 65 -8.76 0.64 3.64
C LEU A 65 -8.85 1.26 5.04
N PRO A 66 -9.00 0.45 6.10
CA PRO A 66 -8.99 0.97 7.47
C PRO A 66 -7.66 1.66 7.80
N LYS A 67 -7.74 2.88 8.35
CA LYS A 67 -6.53 3.65 8.67
C LYS A 67 -5.82 3.20 9.94
N GLU A 68 -6.54 2.67 10.93
CA GLU A 68 -6.01 2.26 12.25
C GLU A 68 -4.96 3.25 12.79
N ASN A 69 -5.34 4.52 12.93
CA ASN A 69 -4.44 5.64 13.24
C ASN A 69 -4.78 6.41 14.53
N ASN A 70 -5.50 5.77 15.45
CA ASN A 70 -5.89 6.34 16.74
C ASN A 70 -4.90 5.97 17.88
N TYR A 71 -3.65 5.66 17.54
CA TYR A 71 -2.65 5.24 18.53
C TYR A 71 -2.00 6.44 19.21
N ILE A 72 -1.79 6.30 20.52
CA ILE A 72 -1.18 7.33 21.36
C ILE A 72 0.35 7.17 21.33
N SER A 73 1.04 8.26 21.01
CA SER A 73 2.50 8.34 21.06
C SER A 73 3.01 8.20 22.49
N ASP A 74 4.09 7.44 22.67
CA ASP A 74 4.78 7.33 23.96
C ASP A 74 5.46 8.65 24.35
N GLU A 75 5.97 9.38 23.36
CA GLU A 75 6.72 10.62 23.57
C GLU A 75 5.81 11.79 23.94
N THR A 76 4.76 12.01 23.15
CA THR A 76 3.89 13.20 23.30
C THR A 76 2.67 12.93 24.15
N GLY A 77 2.26 11.67 24.32
CA GLY A 77 1.01 11.31 24.98
C GLY A 77 -0.26 11.65 24.19
N GLU A 78 -0.13 12.10 22.94
CA GLU A 78 -1.22 12.46 22.04
C GLU A 78 -1.42 11.42 20.93
N ILE A 79 -2.57 11.46 20.27
CA ILE A 79 -2.82 10.62 19.07
C ILE A 79 -1.87 11.04 17.96
N ASN A 80 -1.17 10.07 17.37
CA ASN A 80 -0.30 10.31 16.23
C ASN A 80 -0.95 9.82 14.92
N PRO A 81 -1.52 10.72 14.10
CA PRO A 81 -2.28 10.33 12.90
C PRO A 81 -1.41 9.75 11.79
N SER A 82 -0.08 9.93 11.85
CA SER A 82 0.85 9.37 10.87
C SER A 82 1.09 7.87 11.03
N HIS A 83 0.81 7.31 12.22
CA HIS A 83 0.88 5.86 12.46
C HIS A 83 -0.39 5.19 11.94
N THR A 84 -0.47 5.02 10.63
CA THR A 84 -1.55 4.29 9.96
C THR A 84 -1.21 2.80 9.79
N LEU A 85 -2.23 1.97 9.52
CA LEU A 85 -2.09 0.55 9.20
C LEU A 85 -1.09 0.33 8.06
N ILE A 86 -1.32 0.98 6.91
CA ILE A 86 -0.46 0.85 5.74
C ILE A 86 0.94 1.42 6.00
N GLY A 87 1.07 2.50 6.76
CA GLY A 87 2.38 3.04 7.16
C GLY A 87 3.20 2.02 7.96
N ARG A 88 2.58 1.36 8.94
CA ARG A 88 3.22 0.27 9.70
C ARG A 88 3.48 -0.96 8.84
N PHE A 89 2.58 -1.32 7.93
CA PHE A 89 2.79 -2.43 6.98
C PHE A 89 4.03 -2.21 6.10
N ILE A 90 4.17 -1.02 5.52
CA ILE A 90 5.33 -0.64 4.70
C ILE A 90 6.60 -0.61 5.54
N ARG A 91 6.56 -0.01 6.74
CA ARG A 91 7.69 0.03 7.66
C ARG A 91 8.16 -1.37 8.07
N TYR A 92 7.23 -2.27 8.34
CA TYR A 92 7.54 -3.67 8.64
C TYR A 92 8.26 -4.36 7.46
N HIS A 93 7.77 -4.16 6.23
CA HIS A 93 8.40 -4.71 5.03
C HIS A 93 9.83 -4.16 4.81
N LYS A 94 10.00 -2.84 4.84
CA LYS A 94 11.27 -2.17 4.51
C LYS A 94 12.28 -2.25 5.66
N ASP A 95 11.88 -1.90 6.87
CA ASP A 95 12.84 -1.62 7.95
C ASP A 95 13.09 -2.88 8.80
N PHE A 96 12.03 -3.64 9.09
CA PHE A 96 12.13 -4.84 9.93
C PHE A 96 12.48 -6.11 9.15
N LYS A 97 11.93 -6.25 7.93
CA LYS A 97 12.18 -7.41 7.08
C LYS A 97 13.21 -7.18 5.99
N ARG A 98 13.59 -5.92 5.72
CA ARG A 98 14.59 -5.55 4.70
C ARG A 98 14.28 -6.14 3.32
N ARG A 99 12.98 -6.18 2.99
CA ARG A 99 12.49 -6.64 1.69
C ARG A 99 12.52 -5.50 0.69
N SER A 100 12.67 -5.85 -0.59
CA SER A 100 12.71 -4.88 -1.67
C SER A 100 11.31 -4.40 -1.99
N PRO A 101 11.02 -3.08 -1.90
CA PRO A 101 9.71 -2.56 -2.24
C PRO A 101 9.44 -2.57 -3.76
N GLN A 102 10.46 -2.85 -4.58
CA GLN A 102 10.35 -2.88 -6.04
C GLN A 102 9.69 -4.17 -6.57
N HIS A 103 9.68 -5.24 -5.76
CA HIS A 103 9.27 -6.57 -6.23
C HIS A 103 7.89 -6.97 -5.67
N PRO A 104 6.91 -7.31 -6.54
CA PRO A 104 5.60 -7.76 -6.09
C PRO A 104 5.64 -8.99 -5.18
N LEU A 105 6.61 -9.88 -5.41
CA LEU A 105 6.77 -11.09 -4.61
C LEU A 105 7.07 -10.76 -3.14
N ASP A 106 7.94 -9.79 -2.89
CA ASP A 106 8.35 -9.39 -1.55
C ASP A 106 7.17 -8.82 -0.74
N TRP A 107 6.28 -8.08 -1.39
CA TRP A 107 5.02 -7.63 -0.79
C TRP A 107 4.07 -8.79 -0.48
N LYS A 108 3.97 -9.77 -1.37
CA LYS A 108 3.17 -10.99 -1.16
C LYS A 108 3.71 -11.81 0.00
N VAL A 109 5.03 -11.90 0.16
CA VAL A 109 5.67 -12.54 1.32
C VAL A 109 5.35 -11.77 2.60
N THR A 110 5.34 -10.44 2.58
CA THR A 110 4.86 -9.65 3.73
C THR A 110 3.42 -9.96 4.08
N LEU A 111 2.51 -10.00 3.10
CA LEU A 111 1.12 -10.40 3.36
C LEU A 111 1.04 -11.81 3.96
N ALA A 112 1.87 -12.75 3.49
CA ALA A 112 1.91 -14.10 4.02
C ALA A 112 2.33 -14.14 5.52
N ASP A 113 3.18 -13.21 5.98
CA ASP A 113 3.48 -13.05 7.40
C ASP A 113 2.22 -12.66 8.21
N TYR A 114 1.47 -11.65 7.76
CA TYR A 114 0.23 -11.20 8.43
C TYR A 114 -0.87 -12.27 8.40
N LEU A 115 -0.95 -13.03 7.31
CA LEU A 115 -1.86 -14.16 7.19
C LEU A 115 -1.43 -15.37 8.03
N GLY A 116 -0.22 -15.37 8.59
CA GLY A 116 0.29 -16.46 9.43
C GLY A 116 0.69 -17.70 8.64
N VAL A 117 0.99 -17.57 7.35
CA VAL A 117 1.35 -18.69 6.45
C VAL A 117 2.81 -18.65 5.98
N ASN A 118 3.61 -17.69 6.47
CA ASN A 118 5.05 -17.62 6.23
C ASN A 118 5.85 -17.53 7.54
N GLN A 119 5.98 -16.35 8.13
CA GLN A 119 6.67 -16.16 9.42
C GLN A 119 5.74 -15.54 10.47
N SER A 120 5.85 -16.01 11.71
CA SER A 120 5.17 -15.37 12.83
C SER A 120 5.77 -13.98 13.09
N ILE A 121 4.90 -12.98 13.17
CA ILE A 121 5.27 -11.62 13.58
C ILE A 121 5.35 -11.59 15.11
N ARG A 122 6.41 -10.99 15.66
CA ARG A 122 6.59 -10.78 17.10
C ARG A 122 6.49 -9.30 17.41
N GLU A 123 5.88 -8.96 18.54
CA GLU A 123 5.72 -7.58 19.00
C GLU A 123 7.05 -6.81 19.06
N SER A 124 8.13 -7.48 19.50
CA SER A 124 9.47 -6.90 19.59
C SER A 124 10.03 -6.44 18.23
N ASN A 125 9.54 -7.02 17.14
CA ASN A 125 10.02 -6.79 15.78
C ASN A 125 8.89 -6.24 14.90
N TYR A 126 8.00 -5.44 15.51
CA TYR A 126 6.88 -4.79 14.84
C TYR A 126 6.95 -3.26 15.02
N PRO A 127 6.48 -2.46 14.04
CA PRO A 127 6.55 -1.00 14.14
C PRO A 127 5.50 -0.41 15.10
N GLY A 128 5.78 -0.53 16.39
CA GLY A 128 4.91 -0.05 17.47
C GLY A 128 5.64 0.43 18.72
N SER A 129 6.97 0.44 18.74
CA SER A 129 7.78 0.76 19.93
C SER A 129 7.73 2.21 20.38
N THR A 130 7.11 3.10 19.61
CA THR A 130 6.92 4.52 19.93
C THR A 130 5.46 4.83 20.31
N LEU A 131 4.67 3.79 20.57
CA LEU A 131 3.25 3.87 20.86
C LEU A 131 2.94 3.18 22.20
N LYS A 132 2.04 3.76 22.99
CA LYS A 132 1.65 3.24 24.31
C LYS A 132 1.12 1.82 24.28
N SER A 133 0.54 1.40 23.16
CA SER A 133 0.04 0.06 22.95
C SER A 133 0.56 -0.48 21.62
N ASN A 134 1.07 -1.71 21.61
CA ASN A 134 1.54 -2.34 20.38
C ASN A 134 0.34 -2.60 19.43
N PRO A 135 0.38 -2.08 18.18
CA PRO A 135 -0.71 -2.23 17.22
C PRO A 135 -0.81 -3.63 16.57
N LEU A 136 0.18 -4.50 16.75
CA LEU A 136 0.35 -5.75 16.00
C LEU A 136 -0.91 -6.60 15.89
N THR A 137 -1.52 -6.93 17.03
CA THR A 137 -2.66 -7.85 17.07
C THR A 137 -3.84 -7.31 16.25
N LYS A 138 -4.11 -6.01 16.37
CA LYS A 138 -5.18 -5.35 15.62
C LYS A 138 -4.87 -5.30 14.13
N ASP A 139 -3.64 -4.96 13.77
CA ASP A 139 -3.22 -4.88 12.38
C ASP A 139 -3.29 -6.25 11.67
N ILE A 140 -2.88 -7.33 12.35
CA ILE A 140 -3.03 -8.70 11.84
C ILE A 140 -4.50 -9.01 11.57
N GLU A 141 -5.39 -8.69 12.51
CA GLU A 141 -6.82 -8.93 12.36
C GLU A 141 -7.37 -8.20 11.13
N VAL A 142 -7.06 -6.92 10.99
CA VAL A 142 -7.56 -6.08 9.88
C VAL A 142 -7.03 -6.58 8.53
N ILE A 143 -5.74 -6.90 8.41
CA ILE A 143 -5.15 -7.40 7.16
C ILE A 143 -5.73 -8.78 6.78
N ARG A 144 -6.06 -9.63 7.76
CA ARG A 144 -6.72 -10.92 7.52
C ARG A 144 -8.13 -10.75 6.98
N GLN A 145 -8.85 -9.71 7.41
CA GLN A 145 -10.20 -9.40 6.96
C GLN A 145 -10.26 -8.87 5.52
N LEU A 146 -9.15 -8.37 4.97
CA LEU A 146 -9.11 -7.96 3.56
C LEU A 146 -9.47 -9.13 2.64
N SER A 147 -10.17 -8.84 1.55
CA SER A 147 -10.41 -9.83 0.50
C SER A 147 -9.12 -10.15 -0.27
N ARG A 148 -9.10 -11.27 -1.01
CA ARG A 148 -7.99 -11.57 -1.95
C ARG A 148 -7.79 -10.43 -2.95
N ARG A 149 -8.88 -9.82 -3.43
CA ARG A 149 -8.83 -8.71 -4.39
C ARG A 149 -8.18 -7.47 -3.77
N GLN A 150 -8.61 -7.05 -2.58
CA GLN A 150 -8.02 -5.90 -1.87
C GLN A 150 -6.54 -6.09 -1.58
N ARG A 151 -6.13 -7.30 -1.16
CA ARG A 151 -4.71 -7.63 -0.98
C ARG A 151 -3.91 -7.51 -2.28
N GLN A 152 -4.46 -7.96 -3.40
CA GLN A 152 -3.80 -7.84 -4.69
C GLN A 152 -3.69 -6.38 -5.13
N GLN A 153 -4.77 -5.60 -5.01
CA GLN A 153 -4.78 -4.15 -5.30
C GLN A 153 -3.75 -3.40 -4.45
N LEU A 154 -3.63 -3.73 -3.16
CA LEU A 154 -2.62 -3.15 -2.28
C LEU A 154 -1.20 -3.47 -2.78
N VAL A 155 -0.91 -4.72 -3.16
CA VAL A 155 0.40 -5.10 -3.69
C VAL A 155 0.72 -4.36 -4.98
N ASP A 156 -0.21 -4.35 -5.93
CA ASP A 156 0.00 -3.72 -7.24
C ASP A 156 0.28 -2.22 -7.07
N LEU A 157 -0.49 -1.56 -6.21
CA LEU A 157 -0.29 -0.15 -5.93
C LEU A 157 1.03 0.14 -5.21
N LEU A 158 1.43 -0.68 -4.23
CA LEU A 158 2.72 -0.51 -3.57
C LEU A 158 3.87 -0.67 -4.56
N VAL A 159 3.80 -1.62 -5.49
CA VAL A 159 4.81 -1.77 -6.55
C VAL A 159 4.83 -0.57 -7.47
N GLU A 160 3.66 -0.06 -7.91
CA GLU A 160 3.57 1.15 -8.73
C GLU A 160 4.25 2.35 -8.05
N ILE A 161 3.96 2.57 -6.77
CA ILE A 161 4.51 3.68 -5.98
C ILE A 161 6.05 3.59 -5.87
N TYR A 162 6.57 2.38 -5.63
CA TYR A 162 7.99 2.17 -5.37
C TYR A 162 8.83 1.87 -6.63
N ASN A 163 8.18 1.56 -7.74
CA ASN A 163 8.80 1.30 -9.04
C ASN A 163 8.06 2.07 -10.17
N PRO A 164 8.06 3.41 -10.15
CA PRO A 164 7.43 4.19 -11.19
C PRO A 164 8.16 3.96 -12.51
N GLN A 165 7.46 3.39 -13.50
CA GLN A 165 8.01 3.26 -14.85
C GLN A 165 8.26 4.67 -15.43
N PRO A 166 9.47 4.96 -15.94
CA PRO A 166 9.71 6.20 -16.62
C PRO A 166 8.78 6.26 -17.84
N GLN A 167 7.90 7.25 -17.87
CA GLN A 167 7.07 7.54 -19.05
C GLN A 167 8.03 7.83 -20.21
N THR A 168 8.21 6.88 -21.13
CA THR A 168 8.89 7.12 -22.40
C THR A 168 7.97 8.00 -23.23
N THR A 169 8.19 9.32 -23.18
CA THR A 169 7.66 10.21 -24.20
C THR A 169 8.35 9.84 -25.51
N THR A 170 7.68 9.05 -26.35
CA THR A 170 8.07 8.84 -27.74
C THR A 170 7.91 10.18 -28.44
N ASN A 171 8.96 11.00 -28.44
CA ASN A 171 9.13 12.02 -29.46
C ASN A 171 9.26 11.27 -30.78
N GLN A 172 8.18 11.20 -31.55
CA GLN A 172 8.21 10.76 -32.94
C GLN A 172 9.13 11.72 -33.70
N GLY A 173 10.40 11.31 -33.84
CA GLY A 173 11.33 11.89 -34.80
C GLY A 173 10.86 11.52 -36.21
N ILE A 174 10.70 12.54 -37.04
CA ILE A 174 10.44 12.48 -38.49
C ILE A 174 11.45 11.52 -39.16
N PRO A 175 11.04 10.64 -40.10
CA PRO A 175 11.99 9.80 -40.81
C PRO A 175 12.74 10.67 -41.84
N THR A 176 14.02 10.91 -41.60
CA THR A 176 14.92 11.42 -42.64
C THR A 176 15.55 10.23 -43.36
N GLU A 177 15.10 10.01 -44.58
CA GLU A 177 15.68 9.09 -45.55
C GLU A 177 17.02 9.67 -46.05
N THR A 178 18.11 8.89 -45.94
CA THR A 178 19.33 9.12 -46.72
C THR A 178 19.99 7.77 -46.99
N GLU A 179 19.91 7.34 -48.25
CA GLU A 179 20.66 6.22 -48.81
C GLU A 179 22.18 6.46 -48.75
N GLY A 180 22.97 5.41 -48.46
CA GLY A 180 24.43 5.46 -48.52
C GLY A 180 25.19 4.27 -47.92
N THR A 181 25.11 3.11 -48.59
CA THR A 181 26.17 2.10 -48.89
C THR A 181 27.22 1.63 -47.83
N SER A 182 27.08 0.33 -47.49
CA SER A 182 28.07 -0.75 -47.18
C SER A 182 29.15 -0.63 -46.09
N SER A 183 29.04 -1.47 -45.04
CA SER A 183 30.05 -2.47 -44.57
C SER A 183 29.57 -3.11 -43.25
N PRO A 184 29.58 -4.45 -43.04
CA PRO A 184 29.20 -5.04 -41.75
C PRO A 184 30.45 -5.20 -40.88
N GLU A 185 30.62 -4.32 -39.89
CA GLU A 185 31.54 -4.55 -38.78
C GLU A 185 30.74 -4.64 -37.47
N SER A 186 30.97 -5.76 -36.79
CA SER A 186 30.20 -6.29 -35.67
C SER A 186 30.08 -5.32 -34.50
N THR A 187 28.87 -4.87 -34.22
CA THR A 187 28.55 -4.20 -32.97
C THR A 187 28.18 -5.24 -31.91
N SER A 188 28.92 -5.20 -30.82
CA SER A 188 28.75 -5.99 -29.60
C SER A 188 27.36 -5.76 -29.00
N GLY A 189 26.39 -6.56 -29.45
CA GLY A 189 25.05 -6.63 -28.91
C GLY A 189 24.99 -7.62 -27.73
N THR A 190 24.25 -7.22 -26.71
CA THR A 190 23.80 -8.03 -25.57
C THR A 190 23.40 -9.45 -26.01
N PRO A 191 23.77 -10.54 -25.30
CA PRO A 191 23.34 -11.88 -25.68
C PRO A 191 21.81 -11.95 -25.70
N GLY A 192 21.25 -12.11 -26.90
CA GLY A 192 19.83 -12.39 -27.05
C GLY A 192 19.50 -13.75 -26.43
N LEU A 193 18.29 -13.87 -25.87
CA LEU A 193 17.76 -15.19 -25.50
C LEU A 193 17.76 -16.09 -26.73
N SER A 194 18.27 -17.31 -26.57
CA SER A 194 18.27 -18.34 -27.60
C SER A 194 16.84 -18.72 -27.99
N TRP A 195 16.63 -18.89 -29.29
CA TRP A 195 15.33 -19.27 -29.83
C TRP A 195 15.18 -20.79 -29.78
N PRO A 196 13.93 -21.31 -29.69
CA PRO A 196 13.67 -22.74 -29.78
C PRO A 196 14.18 -23.28 -31.13
N GLY A 197 15.28 -24.05 -31.11
CA GLY A 197 15.96 -24.57 -32.30
C GLY A 197 17.49 -24.39 -32.26
N ASP A 198 18.00 -23.42 -31.50
CA ASP A 198 19.45 -23.12 -31.45
C ASP A 198 20.30 -24.28 -30.88
N ALA A 199 19.69 -25.24 -30.19
CA ALA A 199 20.37 -26.43 -29.68
C ALA A 199 20.85 -27.39 -30.79
N GLN A 200 20.31 -27.30 -32.02
CA GLN A 200 20.73 -28.15 -33.14
C GLN A 200 22.06 -27.73 -33.77
N LEU A 201 22.55 -26.52 -33.47
CA LEU A 201 23.84 -26.01 -33.96
C LEU A 201 25.06 -26.57 -33.20
N LEU A 202 24.83 -27.37 -32.15
CA LEU A 202 25.87 -28.00 -31.33
C LEU A 202 25.93 -29.52 -31.52
N ALA A 203 25.29 -30.06 -32.56
CA ALA A 203 25.45 -31.47 -32.89
C ALA A 203 26.86 -31.73 -33.48
N PRO A 204 27.57 -32.81 -33.06
CA PRO A 204 28.93 -33.11 -33.48
C PRO A 204 29.07 -33.53 -34.95
#